data_AF-K9DDP3-F1
#
_entry.id   AF-K9DDP3-F1
#
_cell.length_a   1.000
_cell.length_b   1.000
_cell.length_c   1.000
_cell.angle_alpha   90.00
_cell.angle_beta   90.00
_cell.angle_gamma   90.00
#
_symmetry.space_group_name_H-M   'P 1'
#
loop_
_entity.id
_entity.type
_entity.pdbx_description
1 polymer ?
#
loop_
_entity_poly.entity_id
_entity_poly.type
_entity_poly.pdbx_seq_one_letter_code
_entity_poly.pdbx_strand_id
1 'polypeptide(L)'
;MRPTTRIPPAGTAPDLAPRLLRFPAVRALLIQVAAFPLTLAIVYLLASSGLILSYWHVALVQGVLAALLSWWRGLASWWRAIQFGFPLALPGASALELPPVAFLAVFLLLLLLYWSTYRTQVPYYPSGRKVWAAVAAALPQDRPVRVIDIGSGIGGLVLDLQRRRPESRFEGIELAPLPWLASHLRALATRSRARFIRGDYERLDLGDYDAVFAYLSPAAMSALWHKAAREMRPGSTLFSYEFVIEDRPPSRVIHPATDGPALYMWDF
;
A
#
# COMPACT_ATOMS: atom_id res chain seq x y z
N MET A 1 48.38 0.68 33.41
CA MET A 1 47.55 1.66 32.67
C MET A 1 46.31 0.96 32.14
N ARG A 2 45.13 1.21 32.70
CA ARG A 2 43.85 0.70 32.18
C ARG A 2 43.27 1.72 31.19
N PRO A 3 42.75 1.32 30.03
CA PRO A 3 42.09 2.25 29.12
C PRO A 3 40.70 2.59 29.67
N THR A 4 40.44 3.87 29.90
CA THR A 4 39.12 4.42 30.23
C THR A 4 38.22 4.38 29.00
N THR A 5 37.20 3.54 29.02
CA THR A 5 36.08 3.54 28.08
C THR A 5 35.24 4.79 28.31
N ARG A 6 35.26 5.73 27.35
CA ARG A 6 34.28 6.84 27.29
C ARG A 6 32.93 6.27 26.82
N ILE A 7 31.93 6.36 27.67
CA ILE A 7 30.53 6.14 27.30
C ILE A 7 30.11 7.30 26.38
N PRO A 8 29.53 7.05 25.18
CA PRO A 8 29.01 8.12 24.33
C PRO A 8 27.75 8.74 24.97
N PRO A 9 27.52 10.06 24.84
CA PRO A 9 26.33 10.69 25.40
C PRO A 9 25.06 10.17 24.72
N ALA A 10 23.98 10.10 25.51
CA ALA A 10 22.66 9.67 25.07
C ALA A 10 22.23 10.42 23.80
N GLY A 11 21.80 9.66 22.79
CA GLY A 11 21.39 10.18 21.50
C GLY A 11 20.31 11.25 21.65
N THR A 12 20.59 12.44 21.13
CA THR A 12 19.57 13.42 20.78
C THR A 12 18.51 12.74 19.92
N ALA A 13 17.23 12.87 20.29
CA ALA A 13 16.12 12.38 19.49
C ALA A 13 16.32 12.82 18.02
N PRO A 14 16.15 11.91 17.04
CA PRO A 14 16.38 12.26 15.64
C PRO A 14 15.47 13.40 15.23
N ASP A 15 16.05 14.46 14.67
CA ASP A 15 15.34 15.64 14.19
C ASP A 15 14.29 15.20 13.15
N LEU A 16 13.01 15.28 13.53
CA LEU A 16 11.88 14.79 12.76
C LEU A 16 11.60 15.67 11.54
N ALA A 17 11.98 16.95 11.58
CA ALA A 17 11.67 17.94 10.56
C ALA A 17 12.25 17.62 9.17
N PRO A 18 13.54 17.24 9.00
CA PRO A 18 14.09 16.90 7.68
C PRO A 18 13.53 15.61 7.08
N ARG A 19 12.91 14.72 7.87
CA ARG A 19 12.31 13.47 7.37
C ARG A 19 10.92 13.69 6.77
N LEU A 20 10.09 14.52 7.40
CA LEU A 20 8.72 14.78 6.94
C LEU A 20 8.69 15.49 5.58
N LEU A 21 9.67 16.35 5.31
CA LEU A 21 9.81 17.05 4.02
C LEU A 21 10.11 16.12 2.84
N ARG A 22 10.46 14.85 3.08
CA ARG A 22 10.66 13.87 2.00
C ARG A 22 9.34 13.40 1.38
N PHE A 23 8.23 13.48 2.11
CA PHE A 23 6.93 13.04 1.62
C PHE A 23 6.35 14.06 0.62
N PRO A 24 6.01 13.64 -0.61
CA PRO A 24 5.45 14.54 -1.63
C PRO A 24 4.18 15.28 -1.17
N ALA A 25 3.32 14.62 -0.38
CA ALA A 25 2.10 15.21 0.16
C ALA A 25 2.38 16.37 1.14
N VAL A 26 3.41 16.23 2.00
CA VAL A 26 3.81 17.30 2.93
C VAL A 26 4.37 18.49 2.16
N ARG A 27 5.21 18.23 1.15
CA ARG A 27 5.73 19.28 0.26
C ARG A 27 4.58 20.00 -0.48
N ALA A 28 3.61 19.24 -0.98
CA ALA A 28 2.45 19.79 -1.66
C ALA A 28 1.60 20.68 -0.74
N LEU A 29 1.36 20.25 0.51
CA LEU A 29 0.67 21.04 1.53
C LEU A 29 1.42 22.36 1.81
N LEU A 30 2.74 22.30 2.02
CA LEU A 30 3.55 23.50 2.24
C LEU A 30 3.51 24.46 1.05
N ILE A 31 3.45 23.94 -0.17
CA ILE A 31 3.29 24.76 -1.37
C ILE A 31 1.93 25.46 -1.41
N GLN A 32 0.84 24.79 -1.01
CA GLN A 32 -0.47 25.45 -0.90
C GLN A 32 -0.45 26.58 0.14
N VAL A 33 0.12 26.31 1.31
CA VAL A 33 0.28 27.32 2.37
C VAL A 33 1.13 28.49 1.88
N ALA A 34 2.23 28.23 1.17
CA ALA A 34 3.10 29.27 0.61
C ALA A 34 2.46 30.05 -0.54
N ALA A 35 1.59 29.42 -1.34
CA ALA A 35 0.84 30.09 -2.41
C ALA A 35 -0.22 31.06 -1.85
N PHE A 36 -0.75 30.79 -0.65
CA PHE A 36 -1.89 31.52 -0.11
C PHE A 36 -1.67 33.03 0.09
N PRO A 37 -0.56 33.51 0.67
CA PRO A 37 -0.28 34.94 0.75
C PRO A 37 -0.17 35.62 -0.62
N LEU A 38 0.41 34.94 -1.61
CA LEU A 38 0.52 35.45 -2.98
C LEU A 38 -0.86 35.56 -3.64
N THR A 39 -1.72 34.56 -3.42
CA THR A 39 -3.12 34.61 -3.84
C THR A 39 -3.84 35.79 -3.22
N LEU A 40 -3.72 35.99 -1.91
CA LEU A 40 -4.36 37.12 -1.23
C LEU A 40 -3.88 38.47 -1.79
N ALA A 41 -2.58 38.61 -2.08
CA ALA A 41 -2.05 39.83 -2.69
C ALA A 41 -2.63 40.08 -4.09
N ILE A 42 -2.67 39.05 -4.96
CA ILE A 42 -3.25 39.17 -6.31
C ILE A 42 -4.74 39.49 -6.23
N VAL A 43 -5.49 38.76 -5.39
CA VAL A 43 -6.92 38.98 -5.19
C VAL A 43 -7.21 40.37 -4.64
N TYR A 44 -6.40 40.86 -3.68
CA TYR A 44 -6.51 42.22 -3.15
C TYR A 44 -6.31 43.27 -4.24
N LEU A 45 -5.28 43.12 -5.08
CA LEU A 45 -5.01 44.06 -6.18
C LEU A 45 -6.15 44.07 -7.22
N LEU A 46 -6.64 42.89 -7.61
CA LEU A 46 -7.76 42.75 -8.54
C LEU A 46 -9.08 43.32 -7.96
N ALA A 47 -9.35 43.06 -6.68
CA ALA A 47 -10.51 43.65 -6.01
C ALA A 47 -10.39 45.17 -5.89
N SER A 48 -9.18 45.67 -5.61
CA SER A 48 -8.89 47.12 -5.53
C SER A 48 -9.02 47.84 -6.87
N SER A 49 -8.92 47.12 -8.00
CA SER A 49 -9.20 47.65 -9.33
C SER A 49 -10.70 47.62 -9.71
N GLY A 50 -11.59 47.29 -8.76
CA GLY A 50 -13.04 47.29 -8.95
C GLY A 50 -13.61 45.98 -9.50
N LEU A 51 -12.83 44.90 -9.60
CA LEU A 51 -13.35 43.59 -10.01
C LEU A 51 -14.09 42.92 -8.84
N ILE A 52 -15.30 42.44 -9.13
CA ILE A 52 -16.05 41.61 -8.17
C ILE A 52 -15.55 40.17 -8.30
N LEU A 53 -14.81 39.72 -7.29
CA LEU A 53 -14.22 38.38 -7.27
C LEU A 53 -15.12 37.41 -6.50
N SER A 54 -15.48 36.32 -7.16
CA SER A 54 -16.12 35.17 -6.50
C SER A 54 -15.08 34.18 -5.95
N TYR A 55 -15.52 33.28 -5.06
CA TYR A 55 -14.66 32.21 -4.53
C TYR A 55 -14.02 31.33 -5.61
N TRP A 56 -14.65 31.18 -6.78
CA TRP A 56 -14.08 30.48 -7.92
C TRP A 56 -12.81 31.17 -8.47
N HIS A 57 -12.80 32.50 -8.51
CA HIS A 57 -11.64 33.25 -8.96
C HIS A 57 -10.47 33.11 -7.98
N VAL A 58 -10.76 33.18 -6.68
CA VAL A 58 -9.75 32.98 -5.62
C VAL A 58 -9.16 31.56 -5.71
N ALA A 59 -10.02 30.54 -5.86
CA ALA A 59 -9.59 29.16 -6.01
C ALA A 59 -8.76 28.93 -7.28
N LEU A 60 -9.10 29.58 -8.40
CA LEU A 60 -8.34 29.51 -9.64
C LEU A 60 -6.94 30.11 -9.49
N VAL A 61 -6.84 31.32 -8.92
CA VAL A 61 -5.55 31.98 -8.66
C VAL A 61 -4.69 31.13 -7.73
N GLN A 62 -5.26 30.62 -6.64
CA GLN A 62 -4.57 29.71 -5.72
C GLN A 62 -4.07 28.45 -6.43
N GLY A 63 -4.92 27.80 -7.23
CA GLY A 63 -4.59 26.59 -7.96
C GLY A 63 -3.46 26.80 -8.96
N VAL A 64 -3.50 27.89 -9.73
CA VAL A 64 -2.44 28.26 -10.68
C VAL A 64 -1.12 28.50 -9.94
N LEU A 65 -1.12 29.32 -8.89
CA LEU A 65 0.10 29.61 -8.13
C LEU A 65 0.67 28.34 -7.47
N ALA A 66 -0.17 27.51 -6.86
CA ALA A 66 0.27 26.25 -6.25
C ALA A 66 0.84 25.28 -7.30
N ALA A 67 0.25 25.19 -8.49
CA ALA A 67 0.75 24.36 -9.58
C ALA A 67 2.09 24.87 -10.13
N LEU A 68 2.26 26.19 -10.30
CA LEU A 68 3.51 26.82 -10.73
C LEU A 68 4.62 26.63 -9.70
N LEU A 69 4.33 26.83 -8.42
CA LEU A 69 5.29 26.56 -7.33
C LEU A 69 5.63 25.06 -7.26
N SER A 70 4.68 24.16 -7.53
CA SER A 70 4.94 22.72 -7.58
C SER A 70 5.84 22.33 -8.75
N TRP A 71 5.66 22.97 -9.92
CA TRP A 71 6.57 22.83 -11.04
C TRP A 71 7.97 23.36 -10.70
N TRP A 72 8.06 24.56 -10.13
CA TRP A 72 9.33 25.17 -9.72
C TRP A 72 10.08 24.33 -8.67
N ARG A 73 9.36 23.68 -7.76
CA ARG A 73 9.93 22.78 -6.75
C ARG A 73 10.18 21.35 -7.25
N GLY A 74 9.97 21.07 -8.54
CA GLY A 74 10.26 19.78 -9.15
C GLY A 74 9.39 18.63 -8.62
N LEU A 75 8.15 18.90 -8.24
CA LEU A 75 7.19 17.82 -7.95
C LEU A 75 6.79 17.13 -9.27
N ALA A 76 6.48 15.84 -9.18
CA ALA A 76 6.08 15.06 -10.35
C ALA A 76 4.86 15.65 -11.06
N SER A 77 4.72 15.39 -12.36
CA SER A 77 3.78 16.08 -13.24
C SER A 77 2.33 16.01 -12.76
N TRP A 78 1.90 14.86 -12.24
CA TRP A 78 0.55 14.64 -11.70
C TRP A 78 0.25 15.45 -10.43
N TRP A 79 1.26 15.77 -9.61
CA TRP A 79 1.07 16.62 -8.44
C TRP A 79 0.65 18.04 -8.83
N ARG A 80 1.07 18.53 -9.99
CA ARG A 80 0.65 19.85 -10.48
C ARG A 80 -0.86 19.89 -10.77
N ALA A 81 -1.40 18.81 -11.34
CA ALA A 81 -2.84 18.68 -11.57
C ALA A 81 -3.62 18.62 -10.26
N ILE A 82 -3.13 17.86 -9.26
CA ILE A 82 -3.72 17.80 -7.92
C ILE A 82 -3.71 19.20 -7.27
N GLN A 83 -2.58 19.91 -7.34
CA GLN A 83 -2.41 21.22 -6.72
C GLN A 83 -3.29 22.30 -7.35
N PHE A 84 -3.52 22.21 -8.66
CA PHE A 84 -4.46 23.07 -9.36
C PHE A 84 -5.91 22.75 -8.99
N GLY A 85 -6.28 21.47 -9.00
CA GLY A 85 -7.66 21.04 -8.75
C GLY A 85 -8.09 21.14 -7.29
N PHE A 86 -7.17 21.02 -6.33
CA PHE A 86 -7.50 20.95 -4.91
C PHE A 86 -8.22 22.21 -4.38
N PRO A 87 -7.77 23.44 -4.64
CA PRO A 87 -8.51 24.64 -4.25
C PRO A 87 -9.89 24.75 -4.91
N LEU A 88 -10.03 24.28 -6.16
CA LEU A 88 -11.30 24.28 -6.90
C LEU A 88 -12.31 23.27 -6.34
N ALA A 89 -11.84 22.22 -5.68
CA ALA A 89 -12.70 21.20 -5.08
C ALA A 89 -13.60 21.77 -3.98
N LEU A 90 -13.17 22.82 -3.26
CA LEU A 90 -13.95 23.42 -2.17
C LEU A 90 -15.22 24.15 -2.67
N PRO A 91 -15.14 25.15 -3.56
CA PRO A 91 -16.35 25.76 -4.12
C PRO A 91 -17.17 24.76 -4.95
N GLY A 92 -16.53 23.78 -5.60
CA GLY A 92 -17.23 22.70 -6.31
C GLY A 92 -18.06 21.82 -5.37
N ALA A 93 -17.49 21.39 -4.24
CA ALA A 93 -18.20 20.64 -3.21
C ALA A 93 -19.37 21.43 -2.62
N SER A 94 -19.15 22.73 -2.37
CA SER A 94 -20.20 23.63 -1.88
C SER A 94 -21.32 23.82 -2.89
N ALA A 95 -21.00 23.95 -4.18
CA ALA A 95 -21.99 24.11 -5.24
C ALA A 95 -22.84 22.85 -5.46
N LEU A 96 -22.27 21.69 -5.16
CA LEU A 96 -22.96 20.40 -5.19
C LEU A 96 -23.64 20.05 -3.86
N GLU A 97 -23.62 20.96 -2.88
CA GLU A 97 -24.19 20.77 -1.54
C GLU A 97 -23.72 19.47 -0.85
N LEU A 98 -22.47 19.08 -1.09
CA LEU A 98 -21.96 17.81 -0.55
C LEU A 98 -21.87 17.88 0.98
N PRO A 99 -22.51 16.94 1.70
CA PRO A 99 -22.49 16.97 3.16
C PRO A 99 -21.07 16.67 3.67
N PRO A 100 -20.59 17.34 4.73
CA PRO A 100 -19.29 17.06 5.35
C PRO A 100 -19.09 15.57 5.72
N VAL A 101 -20.18 14.88 6.06
CA VAL A 101 -20.19 13.45 6.38
C VAL A 101 -19.74 12.59 5.19
N ALA A 102 -20.00 13.00 3.95
CA ALA A 102 -19.53 12.26 2.77
C ALA A 102 -17.99 12.25 2.69
N PHE A 103 -17.35 13.39 2.96
CA PHE A 103 -15.88 13.48 3.01
C PHE A 103 -15.31 12.62 4.14
N LEU A 104 -15.94 12.63 5.30
CA LEU A 104 -15.55 11.77 6.43
C LEU A 104 -15.70 10.29 6.06
N ALA A 105 -16.79 9.90 5.41
CA ALA A 105 -17.02 8.51 4.98
C ALA A 105 -15.96 8.05 3.97
N VAL A 106 -15.65 8.88 2.96
CA VAL A 106 -14.57 8.59 2.00
C VAL A 106 -13.22 8.50 2.71
N PHE A 107 -12.92 9.42 3.62
CA PHE A 107 -11.69 9.39 4.41
C PHE A 107 -11.58 8.10 5.23
N LEU A 108 -12.63 7.71 5.95
CA LEU A 108 -12.65 6.49 6.76
C LEU A 108 -12.54 5.24 5.88
N LEU A 109 -13.19 5.22 4.71
CA LEU A 109 -13.07 4.13 3.73
C LEU A 109 -11.61 3.97 3.29
N LEU A 110 -10.97 5.06 2.86
CA LEU A 110 -9.56 5.06 2.45
C LEU A 110 -8.63 4.67 3.59
N LEU A 111 -8.89 5.18 4.80
CA LEU A 111 -8.13 4.84 6.00
C LEU A 111 -8.23 3.36 6.34
N LEU A 112 -9.42 2.77 6.25
CA LEU A 112 -9.62 1.34 6.53
C LEU A 112 -9.08 0.44 5.43
N LEU A 113 -9.09 0.90 4.18
CA LEU A 113 -8.54 0.19 3.02
C LEU A 113 -7.00 0.20 3.00
N TYR A 114 -6.38 1.35 3.32
CA TYR A 114 -4.94 1.57 3.30
C TYR A 114 -4.33 1.67 4.71
N TRP A 115 -4.99 1.05 5.69
CA TRP A 115 -4.73 1.16 7.13
C TRP A 115 -3.26 1.08 7.52
N SER A 116 -2.48 0.22 6.87
CA SER A 116 -1.08 -0.02 7.19
C SER A 116 -0.10 0.45 6.11
N THR A 117 -0.58 0.92 4.95
CA THR A 117 0.29 1.26 3.81
C THR A 117 1.30 2.34 4.16
N TYR A 118 0.96 3.27 5.06
CA TYR A 118 1.89 4.30 5.55
C TYR A 118 3.08 3.74 6.36
N ARG A 119 2.97 2.50 6.87
CA ARG A 119 4.05 1.80 7.60
C ARG A 119 4.70 0.71 6.75
N THR A 120 3.90 -0.16 6.14
CA THR A 120 4.37 -1.36 5.43
C THR A 120 4.78 -1.07 3.99
N GLN A 121 4.33 0.05 3.42
CA GLN A 121 4.51 0.37 1.99
C GLN A 121 3.97 -0.74 1.07
N VAL A 122 2.94 -1.45 1.53
CA VAL A 122 2.20 -2.46 0.77
C VAL A 122 0.79 -1.92 0.50
N PRO A 123 0.54 -1.27 -0.64
CA PRO A 123 -0.80 -0.92 -1.08
C PRO A 123 -1.56 -2.18 -1.53
N TYR A 124 -2.90 -2.11 -1.47
CA TYR A 124 -3.73 -3.20 -1.97
C TYR A 124 -3.71 -3.27 -3.51
N TYR A 125 -3.13 -4.35 -4.04
CA TYR A 125 -3.20 -4.74 -5.44
C TYR A 125 -3.56 -6.23 -5.54
N PRO A 126 -4.72 -6.59 -6.14
CA PRO A 126 -5.12 -7.99 -6.23
C PRO A 126 -4.32 -8.73 -7.30
N SER A 127 -3.86 -9.95 -6.97
CA SER A 127 -3.34 -10.88 -7.98
C SER A 127 -4.47 -11.42 -8.87
N GLY A 128 -4.11 -11.86 -10.08
CA GLY A 128 -5.07 -12.31 -11.10
C GLY A 128 -5.24 -13.82 -11.19
N ARG A 129 -6.35 -14.26 -11.81
CA ARG A 129 -6.70 -15.69 -11.99
C ARG A 129 -5.60 -16.54 -12.66
N LYS A 130 -4.83 -15.95 -13.57
CA LYS A 130 -3.70 -16.63 -14.23
C LYS A 130 -2.61 -16.99 -13.21
N VAL A 131 -2.29 -16.08 -12.30
CA VAL A 131 -1.34 -16.33 -11.20
C VAL A 131 -1.89 -17.39 -10.25
N TRP A 132 -3.18 -17.31 -9.91
CA TRP A 132 -3.81 -18.32 -9.04
C TRP A 132 -3.74 -19.71 -9.64
N ALA A 133 -3.94 -19.83 -10.96
CA ALA A 133 -3.77 -21.09 -11.67
C ALA A 133 -2.32 -21.59 -11.66
N ALA A 134 -1.35 -20.69 -11.85
CA ALA A 134 0.08 -21.05 -11.78
C ALA A 134 0.48 -21.54 -10.39
N VAL A 135 0.04 -20.86 -9.33
CA VAL A 135 0.25 -21.30 -7.93
C VAL A 135 -0.41 -22.66 -7.71
N ALA A 136 -1.67 -22.83 -8.11
CA ALA A 136 -2.39 -24.10 -7.94
C ALA A 136 -1.68 -25.28 -8.63
N ALA A 137 -1.11 -25.06 -9.82
CA ALA A 137 -0.38 -26.08 -10.58
C ALA A 137 1.00 -26.40 -9.98
N ALA A 138 1.63 -25.44 -9.31
CA ALA A 138 2.96 -25.60 -8.71
C ALA A 138 2.93 -26.28 -7.32
N LEU A 139 1.78 -26.28 -6.64
CA LEU A 139 1.64 -26.97 -5.35
C LEU A 139 1.78 -28.51 -5.50
N PRO A 140 2.23 -29.24 -4.46
CA PRO A 140 2.23 -30.71 -4.45
C PRO A 140 0.83 -31.28 -4.74
N GLN A 141 0.69 -32.16 -5.74
CA GLN A 141 -0.62 -32.68 -6.19
C GLN A 141 -0.98 -34.04 -5.56
N ASP A 142 0.00 -34.72 -4.96
CA ASP A 142 -0.08 -36.08 -4.41
C ASP A 142 -0.65 -36.13 -2.98
N ARG A 143 -0.72 -34.98 -2.29
CA ARG A 143 -1.17 -34.88 -0.90
C ARG A 143 -1.92 -33.58 -0.60
N PRO A 144 -2.80 -33.54 0.41
CA PRO A 144 -3.34 -32.28 0.92
C PRO A 144 -2.22 -31.35 1.41
N VAL A 145 -2.39 -30.05 1.19
CA VAL A 145 -1.41 -29.02 1.56
C VAL A 145 -2.00 -27.98 2.49
N ARG A 146 -1.15 -27.32 3.26
CA ARG A 146 -1.48 -26.13 4.03
C ARG A 146 -0.75 -24.92 3.46
N VAL A 147 -1.50 -23.91 3.04
CA VAL A 147 -0.96 -22.74 2.34
C VAL A 147 -1.47 -21.45 2.96
N ILE A 148 -0.59 -20.46 3.13
CA ILE A 148 -0.93 -19.12 3.61
C ILE A 148 -0.66 -18.07 2.52
N ASP A 149 -1.63 -17.17 2.32
CA ASP A 149 -1.49 -15.95 1.53
C ASP A 149 -1.20 -14.76 2.48
N ILE A 150 0.00 -14.19 2.40
CA ILE A 150 0.44 -13.06 3.22
C ILE A 150 0.08 -11.75 2.51
N GLY A 151 -0.71 -10.91 3.17
CA GLY A 151 -1.31 -9.75 2.51
C GLY A 151 -2.48 -10.16 1.62
N SER A 152 -3.30 -11.10 2.10
CA SER A 152 -4.34 -11.78 1.30
C SER A 152 -5.42 -10.84 0.74
N GLY A 153 -5.48 -9.59 1.20
CA GLY A 153 -6.44 -8.60 0.73
C GLY A 153 -7.87 -9.09 0.91
N ILE A 154 -8.66 -9.04 -0.17
CA ILE A 154 -10.04 -9.56 -0.16
C ILE A 154 -10.13 -11.10 -0.28
N GLY A 155 -9.01 -11.83 -0.25
CA GLY A 155 -8.96 -13.29 -0.19
C GLY A 155 -9.12 -14.02 -1.53
N GLY A 156 -8.82 -13.34 -2.65
CA GLY A 156 -9.03 -13.89 -4.00
C GLY A 156 -8.35 -15.24 -4.24
N LEU A 157 -7.04 -15.32 -4.01
CA LEU A 157 -6.24 -16.54 -4.18
C LEU A 157 -6.71 -17.66 -3.24
N VAL A 158 -6.83 -17.36 -1.94
CA VAL A 158 -7.22 -18.33 -0.90
C VAL A 158 -8.57 -18.98 -1.21
N LEU A 159 -9.59 -18.18 -1.58
CA LEU A 159 -10.90 -18.70 -1.96
C LEU A 159 -10.86 -19.52 -3.24
N ASP A 160 -10.03 -19.14 -4.21
CA ASP A 160 -9.87 -19.90 -5.45
C ASP A 160 -9.24 -21.26 -5.21
N LEU A 161 -8.13 -21.29 -4.47
CA LEU A 161 -7.43 -22.52 -4.12
C LEU A 161 -8.30 -23.46 -3.27
N GLN A 162 -9.02 -22.93 -2.28
CA GLN A 162 -9.91 -23.73 -1.44
C GLN A 162 -11.05 -24.38 -2.24
N ARG A 163 -11.54 -23.73 -3.31
CA ARG A 163 -12.53 -24.33 -4.22
C ARG A 163 -11.94 -25.43 -5.08
N ARG A 164 -10.71 -25.26 -5.56
CA ARG A 164 -10.02 -26.27 -6.38
C ARG A 164 -9.64 -27.50 -5.58
N ARG A 165 -9.30 -27.31 -4.30
CA ARG A 165 -8.74 -28.35 -3.43
C ARG A 165 -9.42 -28.37 -2.05
N PRO A 166 -10.67 -28.86 -1.95
CA PRO A 166 -11.43 -28.87 -0.69
C PRO A 166 -10.82 -29.69 0.45
N GLU A 167 -9.92 -30.62 0.11
CA GLU A 167 -9.17 -31.46 1.05
C GLU A 167 -7.99 -30.73 1.71
N SER A 168 -7.51 -29.66 1.08
CA SER A 168 -6.37 -28.85 1.52
C SER A 168 -6.84 -27.66 2.39
N ARG A 169 -5.89 -27.07 3.13
CA ARG A 169 -6.14 -25.93 4.04
C ARG A 169 -5.54 -24.66 3.45
N PHE A 170 -6.38 -23.71 3.08
CA PHE A 170 -5.94 -22.41 2.60
C PHE A 170 -6.31 -21.32 3.59
N GLU A 171 -5.31 -20.54 3.97
CA GLU A 171 -5.43 -19.46 4.93
C GLU A 171 -4.96 -18.16 4.29
N GLY A 172 -5.52 -17.03 4.71
CA GLY A 172 -5.04 -15.70 4.34
C GLY A 172 -4.84 -14.85 5.59
N ILE A 173 -3.72 -14.14 5.66
CA ILE A 173 -3.49 -13.13 6.71
C ILE A 173 -3.48 -11.74 6.10
N GLU A 174 -4.17 -10.81 6.76
CA GLU A 174 -4.30 -9.43 6.30
C GLU A 174 -4.29 -8.47 7.48
N LEU A 175 -3.53 -7.38 7.32
CA LEU A 175 -3.36 -6.35 8.35
C LEU A 175 -4.47 -5.30 8.27
N ALA A 176 -4.92 -4.97 7.06
CA ALA A 176 -5.95 -3.97 6.80
C ALA A 176 -7.34 -4.50 7.21
N PRO A 177 -8.07 -3.79 8.10
CA PRO A 177 -9.36 -4.27 8.61
C PRO A 177 -10.42 -4.51 7.54
N LEU A 178 -10.51 -3.64 6.53
CA LEU A 178 -11.57 -3.72 5.53
C LEU A 178 -11.35 -4.85 4.53
N PRO A 179 -10.15 -5.04 3.91
CA PRO A 179 -9.88 -6.21 3.08
C PRO A 179 -10.05 -7.53 3.85
N TRP A 180 -9.58 -7.62 5.10
CA TRP A 180 -9.80 -8.78 5.95
C TRP A 180 -11.29 -9.07 6.18
N LEU A 181 -12.09 -8.05 6.52
CA LEU A 181 -13.52 -8.25 6.73
C LEU A 181 -14.21 -8.71 5.43
N ALA A 182 -13.83 -8.12 4.30
CA ALA A 182 -14.35 -8.51 2.99
C ALA A 182 -14.00 -9.97 2.66
N SER A 183 -12.77 -10.42 2.92
CA SER A 183 -12.37 -11.81 2.68
C SER A 183 -13.14 -12.79 3.57
N HIS A 184 -13.32 -12.44 4.84
CA HIS A 184 -14.12 -13.22 5.79
C HIS A 184 -15.60 -13.35 5.34
N LEU A 185 -16.24 -12.23 4.98
CA LEU A 185 -17.62 -12.23 4.50
C LEU A 185 -17.78 -13.01 3.18
N ARG A 186 -16.82 -12.91 2.27
CA ARG A 186 -16.81 -13.69 1.02
C ARG A 186 -16.68 -15.19 1.29
N ALA A 187 -15.90 -15.61 2.28
CA ALA A 187 -15.82 -17.00 2.70
C ALA A 187 -17.16 -17.52 3.21
N LEU A 188 -17.81 -16.75 4.09
CA LEU A 188 -19.13 -17.09 4.63
C LEU A 188 -20.19 -17.19 3.53
N ALA A 189 -20.27 -16.19 2.65
CA ALA A 189 -21.23 -16.14 1.56
C ALA A 189 -21.07 -17.32 0.57
N THR A 190 -19.84 -17.80 0.39
CA THR A 190 -19.54 -18.94 -0.49
C THR A 190 -19.49 -20.28 0.24
N ARG A 191 -19.77 -20.31 1.55
CA ARG A 191 -19.60 -21.49 2.43
C ARG A 191 -18.23 -22.15 2.30
N SER A 192 -17.20 -21.35 2.04
CA SER A 192 -15.83 -21.81 1.88
C SER A 192 -15.23 -22.24 3.23
N ARG A 193 -14.34 -23.24 3.19
CA ARG A 193 -13.55 -23.66 4.36
C ARG A 193 -12.30 -22.80 4.59
N ALA A 194 -12.05 -21.83 3.72
CA ALA A 194 -10.93 -20.91 3.80
C ALA A 194 -10.97 -20.13 5.12
N ARG A 195 -9.79 -19.89 5.71
CA ARG A 195 -9.66 -19.12 6.95
C ARG A 195 -8.97 -17.79 6.69
N PHE A 196 -9.47 -16.72 7.30
CA PHE A 196 -8.90 -15.38 7.19
C PHE A 196 -8.58 -14.81 8.55
N ILE A 197 -7.29 -14.50 8.75
CA ILE A 197 -6.71 -14.02 10.01
C ILE A 197 -6.45 -12.52 9.87
N ARG A 198 -6.91 -11.71 10.83
CA ARG A 198 -6.51 -10.31 10.91
C ARG A 198 -5.24 -10.22 11.73
N GLY A 199 -4.14 -9.81 11.12
CA GLY A 199 -2.89 -9.74 11.87
C GLY A 199 -1.67 -9.41 11.03
N ASP A 200 -0.55 -9.35 11.74
CA ASP A 200 0.77 -9.20 11.17
C ASP A 200 1.40 -10.59 10.97
N TYR A 201 1.85 -10.87 9.75
CA TYR A 201 2.46 -12.15 9.41
C TYR A 201 3.81 -12.36 10.09
N GLU A 202 4.47 -11.30 10.58
CA GLU A 202 5.70 -11.43 11.35
C GLU A 202 5.53 -12.31 12.60
N ARG A 203 4.29 -12.38 13.13
CA ARG A 203 3.93 -13.18 14.31
C ARG A 203 3.51 -14.62 13.98
N LEU A 204 3.36 -14.97 12.71
CA LEU A 204 3.10 -16.35 12.28
C LEU A 204 4.40 -17.13 12.25
N ASP A 205 4.33 -18.43 12.57
CA ASP A 205 5.39 -19.37 12.22
C ASP A 205 5.18 -19.82 10.76
N LEU A 206 6.13 -19.53 9.87
CA LEU A 206 6.02 -19.95 8.46
C LEU A 206 6.32 -21.44 8.26
N GLY A 207 6.98 -22.10 9.22
CA GLY A 207 7.26 -23.54 9.15
C GLY A 207 6.01 -24.42 9.18
N ASP A 208 4.89 -23.83 9.57
CA ASP A 208 3.59 -24.47 9.69
C ASP A 208 2.86 -24.69 8.35
N TYR A 209 3.43 -24.20 7.24
CA TYR A 209 2.83 -24.20 5.91
C TYR A 209 3.72 -24.92 4.90
N ASP A 210 3.10 -25.71 4.01
CA ASP A 210 3.77 -26.30 2.84
C ASP A 210 4.10 -25.23 1.79
N ALA A 211 3.32 -24.14 1.74
CA ALA A 211 3.61 -23.02 0.89
C ALA A 211 3.17 -21.68 1.47
N VAL A 212 3.92 -20.64 1.14
CA VAL A 212 3.62 -19.24 1.46
C VAL A 212 3.51 -18.48 0.15
N PHE A 213 2.42 -17.74 -0.05
CA PHE A 213 2.28 -16.81 -1.17
C PHE A 213 2.38 -15.37 -0.67
N ALA A 214 3.10 -14.53 -1.42
CA ALA A 214 3.25 -13.12 -1.15
C ALA A 214 3.10 -12.29 -2.44
N TYR A 215 2.28 -11.23 -2.35
CA TYR A 215 2.26 -10.14 -3.32
C TYR A 215 2.26 -8.82 -2.54
N LEU A 216 3.44 -8.43 -2.07
CA LEU A 216 3.62 -7.33 -1.12
C LEU A 216 4.19 -6.08 -1.81
N SER A 217 5.45 -5.76 -1.53
CA SER A 217 6.21 -4.69 -2.18
C SER A 217 7.70 -4.98 -2.05
N PRO A 218 8.57 -4.36 -2.88
CA PRO A 218 10.02 -4.56 -2.80
C PRO A 218 10.60 -4.30 -1.41
N ALA A 219 10.04 -3.33 -0.67
CA ALA A 219 10.48 -2.97 0.66
C ALA A 219 10.25 -4.09 1.71
N ALA A 220 9.25 -4.94 1.51
CA ALA A 220 8.91 -6.02 2.43
C ALA A 220 9.63 -7.35 2.10
N MET A 221 10.03 -7.55 0.84
CA MET A 221 10.51 -8.85 0.35
C MET A 221 11.78 -9.35 1.04
N SER A 222 12.74 -8.46 1.32
CA SER A 222 14.00 -8.87 1.99
C SER A 222 13.73 -9.33 3.43
N ALA A 223 12.87 -8.64 4.18
CA ALA A 223 12.49 -9.06 5.53
C ALA A 223 11.72 -10.39 5.53
N LEU A 224 10.80 -10.55 4.56
CA LEU A 224 10.08 -11.80 4.35
C LEU A 224 11.02 -12.97 4.05
N TRP A 225 12.03 -12.77 3.18
CA TRP A 225 13.03 -13.78 2.87
C TRP A 225 13.78 -14.25 4.13
N HIS A 226 14.30 -13.31 4.91
CA HIS A 226 15.02 -13.65 6.14
C HIS A 226 14.16 -14.46 7.11
N LYS A 227 12.86 -14.16 7.20
CA LYS A 227 11.92 -14.93 8.03
C LYS A 227 11.69 -16.33 7.45
N ALA A 228 11.39 -16.42 6.15
CA ALA A 228 11.17 -17.69 5.45
C ALA A 228 12.39 -18.62 5.57
N ALA A 229 13.60 -18.10 5.36
CA ALA A 229 14.84 -18.87 5.49
C ALA A 229 15.13 -19.41 6.89
N ARG A 230 14.56 -18.82 7.93
CA ARG A 230 14.71 -19.33 9.31
C ARG A 230 13.62 -20.33 9.70
N GLU A 231 12.42 -20.18 9.15
CA GLU A 231 11.22 -20.85 9.68
C GLU A 231 10.67 -21.93 8.74
N MET A 232 10.75 -21.73 7.41
CA MET A 232 10.19 -22.66 6.44
C MET A 232 10.94 -23.99 6.44
N ARG A 233 10.18 -25.08 6.33
CA ARG A 233 10.71 -26.45 6.43
C ARG A 233 11.21 -26.94 5.06
N PRO A 234 12.18 -27.86 5.01
CA PRO A 234 12.53 -28.53 3.77
C PRO A 234 11.32 -29.16 3.08
N GLY A 235 11.22 -28.99 1.76
CA GLY A 235 10.09 -29.41 0.94
C GLY A 235 8.92 -28.41 0.88
N SER A 236 9.08 -27.20 1.43
CA SER A 236 8.10 -26.12 1.31
C SER A 236 8.52 -25.07 0.27
N THR A 237 7.57 -24.25 -0.20
CA THR A 237 7.82 -23.26 -1.26
C THR A 237 7.32 -21.87 -0.88
N LEU A 238 8.18 -20.86 -1.00
CA LEU A 238 7.79 -19.45 -0.99
C LEU A 238 7.52 -18.98 -2.42
N PHE A 239 6.32 -18.45 -2.66
CA PHE A 239 5.90 -17.82 -3.90
C PHE A 239 5.89 -16.30 -3.73
N SER A 240 6.52 -15.57 -4.66
CA SER A 240 6.40 -14.12 -4.76
C SER A 240 5.92 -13.71 -6.14
N TYR A 241 4.82 -12.96 -6.21
CA TYR A 241 4.35 -12.38 -7.45
C TYR A 241 4.97 -11.01 -7.69
N GLU A 242 5.47 -10.76 -8.90
CA GLU A 242 6.08 -9.52 -9.40
C GLU A 242 7.42 -9.12 -8.76
N PHE A 243 7.61 -9.38 -7.47
CA PHE A 243 8.77 -8.90 -6.72
C PHE A 243 9.79 -10.01 -6.47
N VAL A 244 10.97 -9.88 -7.06
CA VAL A 244 12.11 -10.76 -6.80
C VAL A 244 12.74 -10.44 -5.43
N ILE A 245 13.26 -11.45 -4.75
CA ILE A 245 14.10 -11.30 -3.56
C ILE A 245 15.56 -11.19 -4.03
N GLU A 246 16.21 -10.07 -3.78
CA GLU A 246 17.60 -9.83 -4.23
C GLU A 246 18.63 -10.70 -3.48
N ASP A 247 18.34 -11.04 -2.22
CA ASP A 247 19.23 -11.82 -1.35
C ASP A 247 19.47 -13.27 -1.84
N ARG A 248 18.58 -13.79 -2.69
CA ARG A 248 18.63 -15.19 -3.13
C ARG A 248 18.01 -15.37 -4.53
N PRO A 249 18.71 -15.98 -5.50
CA PRO A 249 18.09 -16.31 -6.78
C PRO A 249 16.94 -17.32 -6.60
N PRO A 250 15.84 -17.15 -7.35
CA PRO A 250 14.70 -18.07 -7.30
C PRO A 250 15.07 -19.46 -7.81
N SER A 251 14.51 -20.50 -7.19
CA SER A 251 14.59 -21.87 -7.68
C SER A 251 13.90 -22.01 -9.03
N ARG A 252 12.74 -21.36 -9.21
CA ARG A 252 11.93 -21.39 -10.43
C ARG A 252 11.28 -20.03 -10.69
N VAL A 253 11.07 -19.73 -11.97
CA VAL A 253 10.36 -18.53 -12.43
C VAL A 253 9.31 -18.95 -13.45
N ILE A 254 8.07 -18.52 -13.25
CA ILE A 254 6.93 -18.78 -14.14
C ILE A 254 6.35 -17.45 -14.60
N HIS A 255 5.96 -17.34 -15.86
CA HIS A 255 5.22 -16.18 -16.37
C HIS A 255 3.74 -16.58 -16.60
N PRO A 256 2.82 -16.21 -15.69
CA PRO A 256 1.41 -16.62 -15.81
C PRO A 256 0.69 -15.99 -17.01
N ALA A 257 1.21 -14.90 -17.57
CA ALA A 257 0.69 -14.23 -18.75
C ALA A 257 1.83 -13.77 -19.65
N THR A 258 1.61 -13.77 -20.97
CA THR A 258 2.49 -13.12 -21.94
C THR A 258 2.67 -11.65 -21.56
N ASP A 259 3.92 -11.20 -21.47
CA ASP A 259 4.33 -9.84 -21.06
C ASP A 259 3.82 -9.39 -19.67
N GLY A 260 3.39 -10.34 -18.84
CA GLY A 260 2.94 -10.09 -17.47
C GLY A 260 4.06 -10.25 -16.43
N PRO A 261 3.84 -9.77 -15.19
CA PRO A 261 4.78 -9.97 -14.10
C PRO A 261 5.04 -11.46 -13.83
N ALA A 262 6.26 -11.77 -13.41
CA ALA A 262 6.67 -13.13 -13.10
C ALA A 262 6.15 -13.59 -11.73
N LEU A 263 5.99 -14.91 -11.58
CA LEU A 263 5.84 -15.61 -10.31
C LEU A 263 7.17 -16.27 -9.99
N TYR A 264 7.83 -15.81 -8.94
CA TYR A 264 9.10 -16.33 -8.45
C TYR A 264 8.85 -17.37 -7.35
N MET A 265 9.67 -18.41 -7.33
CA MET A 265 9.55 -19.52 -6.37
C MET A 265 10.90 -19.82 -5.73
N TRP A 266 10.92 -19.99 -4.41
CA TRP A 266 12.05 -20.49 -3.65
C TRP A 266 11.63 -21.74 -2.90
N ASP A 267 12.27 -22.85 -3.21
CA ASP A 267 12.06 -24.15 -2.57
C ASP A 267 13.09 -24.32 -1.44
N PHE A 268 12.64 -24.77 -0.26
CA PHE A 268 13.45 -25.01 0.93
C PHE A 268 13.86 -26.47 1.11
#